data_AF-A0A5R8P459-F1
#
_entry.id   AF-A0A5R8P459-F1
#
_cell.length_a   1.000
_cell.length_b   1.000
_cell.length_c   1.000
_cell.angle_alpha   90.00
_cell.angle_beta   90.00
_cell.angle_gamma   90.00
#
_symmetry.space_group_name_H-M   'P 1'
#
loop_
_entity.id
_entity.type
_entity.pdbx_description
1 polymer ?
#
loop_
_entity_poly.entity_id
_entity_poly.type
_entity_poly.pdbx_seq_one_letter_code
_entity_poly.pdbx_strand_id
1 'polypeptide(L)'
;MGVHERTARDWDRGIRKIGNSRLYPDGRRIDYTTGVTTTVAGSGPSLAAVEAELHPRFLTATERELIADLRRQGESLRAIGRALGRSASTVKREIDARSVEGVYQPHRAQRAWAKSRPRPKASKLAHDGPLRDYVADKLRQRWSPEQICHALVIEFGDDKDMRVSPETIYQAIYVQARGGLRREIAVALRTGRTRRKPHRRPDQRTSRFVEEMVMISERPAEVEDRAVPGHWEGDLIVGTRSESAIVTLVERSTRYVLLGHLPGGHTAEEVRDVLVPLIGSLPEHLRGSLTWDQGCEMAAHKQFTVATGVSVYFCDPHSPWQRGSNENTNGLLRQYFPKGTDLSVHSATDLEHVAQQLNGRPRKTLGWATPAERLRDLLTAA
;
A
#
# COMPACT_ATOMS: atom_id res chain seq x y z
N MET A 1 5.83 -28.48 39.89
CA MET A 1 5.04 -27.47 39.15
C MET A 1 5.93 -26.88 38.07
N GLY A 2 5.88 -27.42 36.85
CA GLY A 2 6.73 -26.97 35.73
C GLY A 2 6.04 -25.85 34.95
N VAL A 3 6.77 -24.78 34.65
CA VAL A 3 6.30 -23.76 33.70
C VAL A 3 6.33 -24.39 32.31
N HIS A 4 5.23 -24.30 31.57
CA HIS A 4 5.14 -24.80 30.21
C HIS A 4 6.27 -24.19 29.34
N GLU A 5 6.99 -25.00 28.57
CA GLU A 5 8.21 -24.62 27.85
C GLU A 5 8.04 -23.34 27.01
N ARG A 6 6.91 -23.23 26.29
CA ARG A 6 6.55 -22.04 25.53
C ARG A 6 6.42 -20.77 26.39
N THR A 7 5.88 -20.89 27.61
CA THR A 7 5.75 -19.79 28.56
C THR A 7 7.11 -19.39 29.12
N ALA A 8 7.98 -20.37 29.38
CA ALA A 8 9.37 -20.12 29.76
C ALA A 8 10.13 -19.35 28.66
N ARG A 9 10.02 -19.79 27.40
CA ARG A 9 10.62 -19.07 26.25
C ARG A 9 10.03 -17.68 26.05
N ASP A 10 8.73 -17.50 26.32
CA ASP A 10 8.11 -16.18 26.26
C ASP A 10 8.68 -15.26 27.36
N TRP A 11 8.87 -15.77 28.58
CA TRP A 11 9.49 -15.01 29.67
C TRP A 11 10.95 -14.65 29.42
N ASP A 12 11.76 -15.57 28.89
CA ASP A 12 13.15 -15.31 28.47
C ASP A 12 13.22 -14.18 27.43
N ARG A 13 12.25 -14.15 26.51
CA ARG A 13 12.15 -13.11 25.48
C ARG A 13 11.44 -11.85 25.99
N GLY A 14 11.14 -11.76 27.29
CA GLY A 14 10.39 -10.67 27.91
C GLY A 14 8.97 -10.46 27.37
N ILE A 15 8.41 -11.48 26.73
CA ILE A 15 7.05 -11.50 26.18
C ILE A 15 6.07 -11.80 27.33
N ARG A 16 5.14 -10.88 27.56
CA ARG A 16 4.08 -11.04 28.56
C ARG A 16 2.78 -11.46 27.88
N LYS A 17 2.18 -12.56 28.33
CA LYS A 17 0.83 -12.96 27.91
C LYS A 17 -0.19 -12.26 28.81
N ILE A 18 -1.13 -11.54 28.20
CA ILE A 18 -2.27 -10.89 28.89
C ILE A 18 -3.54 -11.31 28.16
N GLY A 19 -4.32 -12.23 28.74
CA GLY A 19 -5.47 -12.83 28.08
C GLY A 19 -5.08 -13.49 26.74
N ASN A 20 -5.77 -13.08 25.66
CA ASN A 20 -5.50 -13.50 24.28
C ASN A 20 -4.50 -12.59 23.53
N SER A 21 -3.80 -11.70 24.25
CA SER A 21 -2.77 -10.83 23.69
C SER A 21 -1.36 -11.24 24.15
N ARG A 22 -0.35 -11.00 23.30
CA ARG A 22 1.07 -11.03 23.67
C ARG A 22 1.66 -9.64 23.58
N LEU A 23 2.28 -9.18 24.67
CA LEU A 23 3.03 -7.94 24.73
C LEU A 23 4.52 -8.24 24.65
N TYR A 24 5.18 -7.70 23.64
CA TYR A 24 6.60 -7.84 23.37
C TYR A 24 7.39 -6.70 24.03
N PRO A 25 8.69 -6.91 24.34
CA PRO A 25 9.53 -5.90 24.99
C PRO A 25 9.71 -4.60 24.20
N ASP A 26 9.48 -4.63 22.88
CA ASP A 26 9.53 -3.46 22.00
C ASP A 26 8.23 -2.64 22.00
N GLY A 27 7.30 -2.98 22.90
CA GLY A 27 6.01 -2.33 23.05
C GLY A 27 4.93 -2.91 22.12
N ARG A 28 5.25 -3.82 21.19
CA ARG A 28 4.23 -4.42 20.34
C ARG A 28 3.30 -5.31 21.17
N ARG A 29 2.00 -5.05 21.11
CA ARG A 29 0.92 -5.91 21.60
C ARG A 29 0.26 -6.56 20.39
N ILE A 30 0.31 -7.87 20.30
CA ILE A 30 -0.42 -8.65 19.30
C ILE A 30 -1.66 -9.23 19.96
N ASP A 31 -2.84 -8.80 19.51
CA ASP A 31 -4.13 -9.36 19.92
C ASP A 31 -4.52 -10.46 18.93
N TYR A 32 -4.56 -11.72 19.39
CA TYR A 32 -4.84 -12.86 18.51
C TYR A 32 -6.32 -13.06 18.20
N THR A 33 -7.23 -12.41 18.93
CA THR A 33 -8.67 -12.45 18.65
C THR A 33 -9.01 -11.57 17.46
N THR A 34 -8.38 -10.40 17.38
CA THR A 34 -8.61 -9.40 16.33
C THR A 34 -7.54 -9.43 15.22
N GLY A 35 -6.41 -10.10 15.44
CA GLY A 35 -5.25 -10.11 14.54
C GLY A 35 -4.49 -8.78 14.50
N VAL A 36 -4.79 -7.85 15.42
CA VAL A 36 -4.26 -6.48 15.43
C VAL A 36 -2.95 -6.41 16.20
N THR A 37 -1.95 -5.75 15.63
CA THR A 37 -0.72 -5.37 16.34
C THR A 37 -0.80 -3.89 16.72
N THR A 38 -0.85 -3.58 18.01
CA THR A 38 -0.77 -2.22 18.56
C THR A 38 0.58 -2.00 19.21
N THR A 39 1.07 -0.76 19.31
CA THR A 39 2.28 -0.47 20.10
C THR A 39 1.84 0.20 21.39
N VAL A 40 1.99 -0.49 22.52
CA VAL A 40 1.77 0.05 23.86
C VAL A 40 3.08 0.69 24.31
N ALA A 41 3.02 1.92 24.82
CA ALA A 41 4.18 2.59 25.37
C ALA A 41 4.67 1.83 26.63
N GLY A 42 5.65 0.94 26.43
CA GLY A 42 6.39 0.33 27.55
C GLY A 42 7.24 1.40 28.23
N SER A 43 7.19 1.47 29.56
CA SER A 43 7.94 2.46 30.35
C SER A 43 9.46 2.24 30.39
N GLY A 44 9.97 1.17 29.77
CA GLY A 44 11.37 0.77 29.75
C GLY A 44 11.90 0.40 28.35
N PRO A 45 13.22 0.38 28.16
CA PRO A 45 13.84 -0.02 26.89
C PRO A 45 13.60 -1.50 26.60
N SER A 46 13.55 -1.87 25.32
CA SER A 46 13.43 -3.27 24.90
C SER A 46 14.66 -4.08 25.30
N LEU A 47 14.49 -5.40 25.50
CA LEU A 47 15.61 -6.31 25.79
C LEU A 47 16.73 -6.21 24.74
N ALA A 48 16.35 -6.19 23.46
CA ALA A 48 17.30 -5.98 22.37
C ALA A 48 18.09 -4.66 22.48
N ALA A 49 17.50 -3.59 23.03
CA ALA A 49 18.23 -2.33 23.26
C ALA A 49 19.14 -2.38 24.49
N VAL A 50 18.80 -3.20 25.50
CA VAL A 50 19.59 -3.43 26.71
C VAL A 50 20.79 -4.34 26.41
N GLU A 51 20.61 -5.34 25.54
CA GLU A 51 21.60 -6.36 25.16
C GLU A 51 22.36 -6.04 23.88
N ALA A 52 22.07 -4.91 23.23
CA ALA A 52 22.73 -4.50 22.00
C ALA A 52 24.26 -4.43 22.19
N GLU A 53 25.00 -4.95 21.21
CA GLU A 53 26.45 -4.76 21.16
C GLU A 53 26.78 -3.26 21.11
N LEU A 54 27.69 -2.85 21.98
CA LEU A 54 28.00 -1.45 22.21
C LEU A 54 29.31 -1.09 21.51
N HIS A 55 29.32 0.06 20.83
CA HIS A 55 30.57 0.63 20.34
C HIS A 55 31.56 0.73 21.51
N PRO A 56 32.87 0.43 21.31
CA PRO A 56 33.88 0.41 22.36
C PRO A 56 34.01 1.69 23.20
N ARG A 57 33.34 2.79 22.84
CA ARG A 57 33.34 4.05 23.60
C ARG A 57 32.37 4.04 24.80
N PHE A 58 31.42 3.10 24.81
CA PHE A 58 30.41 2.97 25.86
C PHE A 58 30.78 1.82 26.79
N LEU A 59 30.44 1.96 28.07
CA LEU A 59 30.55 0.87 29.04
C LEU A 59 29.51 -0.20 28.73
N THR A 60 29.93 -1.46 28.74
CA THR A 60 29.12 -2.66 28.66
C THR A 60 28.47 -3.01 30.00
N ALA A 61 27.53 -3.96 30.01
CA ALA A 61 26.94 -4.47 31.25
C ALA A 61 28.00 -5.07 32.19
N THR A 62 28.92 -5.87 31.64
CA THR A 62 30.02 -6.49 32.37
C THR A 62 31.01 -5.47 32.92
N GLU A 63 31.37 -4.43 32.14
CA GLU A 63 32.20 -3.32 32.65
C GLU A 63 31.49 -2.58 33.80
N ARG A 64 30.15 -2.43 33.74
CA ARG A 64 29.37 -1.82 34.83
C ARG A 64 29.33 -2.69 36.07
N GLU A 65 29.23 -4.02 35.93
CA GLU A 65 29.33 -4.98 37.03
C GLU A 65 30.69 -4.89 37.71
N LEU A 66 31.77 -4.87 36.93
CA LEU A 66 33.14 -4.72 37.44
C LEU A 66 33.34 -3.39 38.19
N ILE A 67 32.78 -2.28 37.68
CA ILE A 67 32.75 -1.00 38.42
C ILE A 67 32.08 -1.17 39.79
N ALA A 68 30.95 -1.87 39.85
CA ALA A 68 30.20 -2.06 41.08
C ALA A 68 30.97 -2.92 42.09
N ASP A 69 31.62 -3.99 41.64
CA ASP A 69 32.38 -4.90 42.49
C ASP A 69 33.64 -4.26 43.05
N LEU A 70 34.45 -3.60 42.21
CA LEU A 70 35.67 -2.91 42.66
C LEU A 70 35.33 -1.73 43.59
N ARG A 71 34.22 -1.03 43.36
CA ARG A 71 33.75 0.02 44.27
C ARG A 71 33.35 -0.52 45.64
N ARG A 72 32.74 -1.72 45.70
CA ARG A 72 32.42 -2.40 46.98
C ARG A 72 33.69 -2.83 47.73
N GLN A 73 34.76 -3.14 47.01
CA GLN A 73 36.08 -3.45 47.58
C GLN A 73 36.85 -2.20 48.07
N GLY A 74 36.31 -1.00 47.87
CA GLY A 74 36.96 0.25 48.30
C GLY A 74 38.02 0.78 47.33
N GLU A 75 38.09 0.27 46.10
CA GLU A 75 39.08 0.69 45.12
C GLU A 75 38.90 2.15 44.68
N SER A 76 40.03 2.83 44.43
CA SER A 76 40.01 4.21 43.92
C SER A 76 39.50 4.27 42.48
N LEU A 77 38.87 5.39 42.07
CA LEU A 77 38.40 5.60 40.69
C LEU A 77 39.51 5.41 39.64
N ARG A 78 40.77 5.71 39.99
CA ARG A 78 41.93 5.50 39.13
C ARG A 78 42.29 4.02 38.99
N ALA A 79 42.19 3.25 40.06
CA ALA A 79 42.40 1.80 40.03
C ALA A 79 41.32 1.09 39.21
N ILE A 80 40.05 1.46 39.41
CA ILE A 80 38.92 0.97 38.63
C ILE A 80 39.11 1.31 37.14
N GLY A 81 39.51 2.54 36.82
CA GLY A 81 39.83 2.95 35.46
C GLY A 81 40.92 2.08 34.82
N ARG A 82 42.04 1.83 35.52
CA ARG A 82 43.11 0.95 35.02
C ARG A 82 42.64 -0.48 34.76
N ALA A 83 41.85 -1.06 35.69
CA ALA A 83 41.32 -2.41 35.55
C ALA A 83 40.41 -2.57 34.32
N LEU A 84 39.67 -1.51 33.96
CA LEU A 84 38.78 -1.48 32.79
C LEU A 84 39.46 -1.03 31.50
N GLY A 85 40.71 -0.56 31.54
CA GLY A 85 41.34 0.15 30.42
C GLY A 85 40.63 1.47 30.07
N ARG A 86 40.04 2.15 31.06
CA ARG A 86 39.27 3.40 30.91
C ARG A 86 39.86 4.54 31.72
N SER A 87 39.55 5.78 31.32
CA SER A 87 39.89 6.95 32.15
C SER A 87 39.11 6.93 33.46
N ALA A 88 39.75 7.37 34.56
CA ALA A 88 39.08 7.54 35.86
C ALA A 88 37.86 8.49 35.76
N SER A 89 37.92 9.47 34.86
CA SER A 89 36.81 10.39 34.57
C SER A 89 35.60 9.68 33.97
N THR A 90 35.77 8.63 33.16
CA THR A 90 34.68 7.81 32.63
C THR A 90 33.94 7.10 33.76
N VAL A 91 34.69 6.46 34.66
CA VAL A 91 34.13 5.76 35.83
C VAL A 91 33.39 6.73 36.74
N LYS A 92 34.00 7.90 37.03
CA LYS A 92 33.36 8.97 37.81
C LYS A 92 32.02 9.41 37.21
N ARG A 93 32.01 9.77 35.91
CA ARG A 93 30.80 10.23 35.22
C ARG A 93 29.69 9.18 35.20
N GLU A 94 30.04 7.91 35.00
CA GLU A 94 29.06 6.81 35.04
C GLU A 94 28.42 6.70 36.45
N ILE A 95 29.25 6.68 37.50
CA ILE A 95 28.76 6.58 38.88
C ILE A 95 27.89 7.79 39.23
N ASP A 96 28.36 9.01 38.96
CA ASP A 96 27.64 10.24 39.27
C ASP A 96 26.29 10.31 38.54
N ALA A 97 26.25 9.93 37.25
CA ALA A 97 25.05 10.05 36.44
C ALA A 97 24.04 8.91 36.64
N ARG A 98 24.48 7.74 37.15
CA ARG A 98 23.66 6.52 37.20
C ARG A 98 23.42 5.97 38.60
N SER A 99 24.03 6.54 39.63
CA SER A 99 23.69 6.22 41.01
C SER A 99 22.34 6.82 41.38
N VAL A 100 21.59 6.12 42.21
CA VAL A 100 20.32 6.61 42.77
C VAL A 100 20.39 6.47 44.27
N GLU A 101 20.12 7.55 45.00
CA GLU A 101 20.22 7.60 46.47
C GLU A 101 21.60 7.14 46.98
N GLY A 102 22.66 7.50 46.23
CA GLY A 102 24.04 7.12 46.56
C GLY A 102 24.44 5.68 46.19
N VAL A 103 23.48 4.84 45.78
CA VAL A 103 23.72 3.44 45.43
C VAL A 103 23.91 3.27 43.93
N TYR A 104 25.01 2.64 43.53
CA TYR A 104 25.29 2.30 42.13
C TYR A 104 24.88 0.85 41.83
N GLN A 105 23.90 0.68 40.94
CA GLN A 105 23.37 -0.62 40.52
C GLN A 105 23.64 -0.85 39.02
N PRO A 106 24.47 -1.84 38.63
CA PRO A 106 24.97 -1.97 37.26
C PRO A 106 23.87 -2.25 36.23
N HIS A 107 22.94 -3.17 36.51
CA HIS A 107 21.84 -3.47 35.59
C HIS A 107 20.84 -2.31 35.47
N ARG A 108 20.63 -1.53 36.54
CA ARG A 108 19.81 -0.31 36.48
C ARG A 108 20.48 0.75 35.63
N ALA A 109 21.80 0.93 35.79
CA ALA A 109 22.61 1.84 34.98
C ALA A 109 22.58 1.45 33.49
N GLN A 110 22.70 0.16 33.16
CA GLN A 110 22.56 -0.39 31.81
C GLN A 110 21.18 -0.07 31.21
N ARG A 111 20.10 -0.32 31.96
CA ARG A 111 18.74 -0.04 31.50
C ARG A 111 18.48 1.46 31.35
N ALA A 112 18.98 2.30 32.26
CA ALA A 112 18.87 3.74 32.16
C ALA A 112 19.64 4.29 30.95
N TRP A 113 20.83 3.74 30.68
CA TRP A 113 21.60 4.05 29.49
C TRP A 113 20.86 3.65 28.22
N ALA A 114 20.37 2.41 28.14
CA ALA A 114 19.61 1.90 27.00
C ALA A 114 18.33 2.72 26.75
N LYS A 115 17.67 3.19 27.81
CA LYS A 115 16.51 4.09 27.73
C LYS A 115 16.86 5.47 27.19
N SER A 116 18.07 5.98 27.48
CA SER A 116 18.55 7.28 27.01
C SER A 116 19.13 7.27 25.59
N ARG A 117 19.37 6.08 25.01
CA ARG A 117 19.99 5.91 23.70
C ARG A 117 19.10 6.40 22.53
N PRO A 118 17.77 6.14 22.51
CA PRO A 118 16.93 6.64 21.44
C PRO A 118 16.95 8.17 21.43
N ARG A 119 17.26 8.76 20.28
CA ARG A 119 17.00 10.17 19.98
C ARG A 119 15.84 10.23 18.99
N PRO A 120 14.59 10.06 19.46
CA PRO A 120 13.44 10.06 18.58
C PRO A 120 13.35 11.42 17.89
N LYS A 121 13.54 11.44 16.58
CA LYS A 121 13.14 12.58 15.75
C LYS A 121 11.64 12.45 15.51
N ALA A 122 10.93 13.58 15.60
CA ALA A 122 9.54 13.64 15.16
C ALA A 122 9.47 13.25 13.67
N SER A 123 8.44 12.48 13.30
CA SER A 123 8.29 12.07 11.90
C SER A 123 7.96 13.28 11.03
N LYS A 124 8.36 13.27 9.75
CA LYS A 124 8.15 14.41 8.84
C LYS A 124 6.66 14.76 8.67
N LEU A 125 5.78 13.77 8.80
CA LEU A 125 4.33 13.92 8.69
C LEU A 125 3.62 14.00 10.06
N ALA A 126 4.37 14.13 11.17
CA ALA A 126 3.78 14.25 12.50
C ALA A 126 3.23 15.65 12.79
N HIS A 127 3.80 16.68 12.18
CA HIS A 127 3.36 18.07 12.36
C HIS A 127 2.34 18.44 11.28
N ASP A 128 1.39 19.29 11.66
CA ASP A 128 0.47 19.89 10.70
C ASP A 128 1.24 20.82 9.75
N GLY A 129 0.82 20.87 8.49
CA GLY A 129 1.47 21.69 7.47
C GLY A 129 1.25 21.19 6.04
N PRO A 130 1.70 21.95 5.04
CA PRO A 130 1.35 21.75 3.63
C PRO A 130 1.65 20.34 3.11
N LEU A 131 2.81 19.79 3.46
CA LEU A 131 3.20 18.44 3.05
C LEU A 131 2.25 17.38 3.63
N ARG A 132 1.89 17.50 4.91
CA ARG A 132 1.01 16.54 5.58
C ARG A 132 -0.40 16.61 4.98
N ASP A 133 -0.90 17.81 4.76
CA ASP A 133 -2.23 18.04 4.20
C ASP A 133 -2.32 17.50 2.78
N TYR A 134 -1.32 17.79 1.94
CA TYR A 134 -1.22 17.23 0.60
C TYR A 134 -1.20 15.70 0.59
N VAL A 135 -0.34 15.09 1.42
CA VAL A 135 -0.26 13.62 1.53
C VAL A 135 -1.60 13.04 2.01
N ALA A 136 -2.23 13.66 3.02
CA ALA A 136 -3.52 13.23 3.53
C ALA A 136 -4.62 13.31 2.47
N ASP A 137 -4.71 14.41 1.73
CA ASP A 137 -5.69 14.65 0.68
C ASP A 137 -5.56 13.64 -0.45
N LYS A 138 -4.35 13.43 -0.97
CA LYS A 138 -4.12 12.46 -2.06
C LYS A 138 -4.34 11.02 -1.59
N LEU A 139 -4.03 10.68 -0.34
CA LEU A 139 -4.38 9.38 0.23
C LEU A 139 -5.90 9.21 0.33
N ARG A 140 -6.69 10.23 0.70
CA ARG A 140 -8.17 10.14 0.68
C ARG A 140 -8.71 9.90 -0.73
N GLN A 141 -8.04 10.45 -1.75
CA GLN A 141 -8.30 10.17 -3.17
C GLN A 141 -7.74 8.80 -3.64
N ARG A 142 -7.23 7.99 -2.71
CA ARG A 142 -6.70 6.62 -2.91
C ARG A 142 -5.48 6.57 -3.84
N TRP A 143 -4.70 7.65 -3.88
CA TRP A 143 -3.39 7.63 -4.53
C TRP A 143 -2.44 6.73 -3.74
N SER A 144 -1.54 6.02 -4.43
CA SER A 144 -0.50 5.27 -3.75
C SER A 144 0.58 6.21 -3.21
N PRO A 145 1.30 5.83 -2.14
CA PRO A 145 2.45 6.59 -1.67
C PRO A 145 3.47 6.93 -2.77
N GLU A 146 3.75 6.01 -3.70
CA GLU A 146 4.64 6.25 -4.85
C GLU A 146 4.09 7.37 -5.77
N GLN A 147 2.78 7.36 -6.06
CA GLN A 147 2.14 8.40 -6.88
C GLN A 147 2.25 9.78 -6.21
N ILE A 148 2.02 9.84 -4.90
CA ILE A 148 2.10 11.08 -4.12
C ILE A 148 3.53 11.63 -4.15
N CYS A 149 4.53 10.78 -3.94
CA CYS A 149 5.94 11.19 -3.98
C CYS A 149 6.34 11.78 -5.34
N HIS A 150 5.91 11.16 -6.45
CA HIS A 150 6.21 11.67 -7.78
C HIS A 150 5.45 12.96 -8.11
N ALA A 151 4.18 13.05 -7.73
CA ALA A 151 3.40 14.28 -7.91
C ALA A 151 4.01 15.47 -7.15
N LEU A 152 4.48 15.25 -5.91
CA LEU A 152 5.17 16.28 -5.14
C LEU A 152 6.43 16.84 -5.82
N VAL A 153 7.16 16.00 -6.55
CA VAL A 153 8.35 16.44 -7.30
C VAL A 153 7.96 17.28 -8.51
N ILE A 154 6.86 16.94 -9.18
CA ILE A 154 6.38 17.64 -10.38
C ILE A 154 5.70 18.97 -9.99
N GLU A 155 4.76 18.93 -9.06
CA GLU A 155 3.94 20.08 -8.66
C GLU A 155 4.71 21.10 -7.82
N PHE A 156 5.73 20.66 -7.08
CA PHE A 156 6.53 21.50 -6.19
C PHE A 156 8.02 21.36 -6.49
N GLY A 157 8.43 21.50 -7.76
CA GLY A 157 9.80 21.29 -8.24
C GLY A 157 10.89 21.98 -7.43
N ASP A 158 10.65 23.22 -7.01
CA ASP A 158 11.63 24.05 -6.30
C ASP A 158 11.56 23.93 -4.77
N ASP A 159 10.47 23.37 -4.24
CA ASP A 159 10.26 23.25 -2.80
C ASP A 159 10.76 21.88 -2.27
N LYS A 160 11.90 21.92 -1.59
CA LYS A 160 12.51 20.72 -0.97
C LYS A 160 11.76 20.26 0.29
N ASP A 161 11.02 21.14 0.95
CA ASP A 161 10.24 20.80 2.14
C ASP A 161 9.05 19.91 1.77
N MET A 162 8.53 20.06 0.55
CA MET A 162 7.48 19.22 -0.04
C MET A 162 7.95 17.81 -0.46
N ARG A 163 9.19 17.39 -0.14
CA ARG A 163 9.68 16.04 -0.48
C ARG A 163 9.37 15.00 0.60
N VAL A 164 8.88 13.84 0.21
CA VAL A 164 8.70 12.70 1.13
C VAL A 164 8.97 11.39 0.39
N SER A 165 9.52 10.38 1.07
CA SER A 165 9.68 9.05 0.48
C SER A 165 8.42 8.19 0.67
N PRO A 166 8.17 7.20 -0.20
CA PRO A 166 7.02 6.30 -0.04
C PRO A 166 7.03 5.60 1.32
N GLU A 167 8.22 5.19 1.78
CA GLU A 167 8.40 4.57 3.10
C GLU A 167 8.00 5.50 4.24
N THR A 168 8.30 6.80 4.15
CA THR A 168 7.89 7.76 5.19
C THR A 168 6.36 7.89 5.26
N ILE A 169 5.67 7.86 4.11
CA ILE A 169 4.20 7.84 4.06
C ILE A 169 3.68 6.53 4.68
N TYR A 170 4.24 5.38 4.32
CA TYR A 170 3.85 4.09 4.91
C TYR A 170 4.05 4.05 6.43
N GLN A 171 5.20 4.51 6.92
CA GLN A 171 5.47 4.62 8.35
C GLN A 171 4.48 5.56 9.05
N ALA A 172 4.11 6.68 8.42
CA ALA A 172 3.10 7.59 8.96
C ALA A 172 1.68 6.97 9.01
N ILE A 173 1.35 6.06 8.09
CA ILE A 173 0.09 5.30 8.11
C ILE A 173 0.12 4.21 9.18
N TYR A 174 1.23 3.47 9.31
CA TYR A 174 1.33 2.31 10.20
C TYR A 174 1.67 2.65 11.66
N VAL A 175 2.43 3.71 11.91
CA VAL A 175 2.96 4.06 13.25
C VAL A 175 2.20 5.24 13.84
N GLN A 176 0.96 4.99 14.28
CA GLN A 176 0.10 6.02 14.88
C GLN A 176 0.61 6.55 16.22
N ALA A 177 1.39 5.76 16.97
CA ALA A 177 1.94 6.13 18.28
C ALA A 177 2.94 7.30 18.25
N ARG A 178 3.33 7.80 17.06
CA ARG A 178 4.25 8.93 16.88
C ARG A 178 3.60 10.14 16.18
N GLY A 179 2.28 10.31 16.32
CA GLY A 179 1.55 11.41 15.68
C GLY A 179 1.30 11.20 14.18
N GLY A 180 1.19 9.95 13.72
CA GLY A 180 0.94 9.60 12.32
C GLY A 180 -0.47 9.97 11.83
N LEU A 181 -0.78 9.62 10.58
CA LEU A 181 -2.06 9.94 9.92
C LEU A 181 -3.25 9.21 10.60
N ARG A 182 -4.41 9.88 10.65
CA ARG A 182 -5.64 9.37 11.30
C ARG A 182 -6.12 8.04 10.66
N ARG A 183 -6.83 7.23 11.45
CA ARG A 183 -7.32 5.88 11.08
C ARG A 183 -8.17 5.84 9.80
N GLU A 184 -8.91 6.89 9.50
CA GLU A 184 -9.72 7.04 8.27
C GLU A 184 -8.85 7.03 7.00
N ILE A 185 -7.61 7.53 7.08
CA ILE A 185 -6.68 7.58 5.94
C ILE A 185 -6.05 6.19 5.69
N ALA A 186 -5.91 5.36 6.72
CA ALA A 186 -5.38 4.01 6.59
C ALA A 186 -6.30 3.06 5.79
N VAL A 187 -7.61 3.34 5.75
CA VAL A 187 -8.59 2.59 4.95
C VAL A 187 -8.38 2.80 3.44
N ALA A 188 -7.70 3.87 3.04
CA ALA A 188 -7.45 4.18 1.64
C ALA A 188 -6.29 3.39 1.00
N LEU A 189 -5.61 2.51 1.74
CA LEU A 189 -4.59 1.63 1.18
C LEU A 189 -5.21 0.63 0.20
N ARG A 190 -4.63 0.54 -1.02
CA ARG A 190 -5.14 -0.25 -2.17
C ARG A 190 -5.48 -1.71 -1.88
N THR A 191 -4.86 -2.27 -0.85
CA THR A 191 -5.19 -3.59 -0.34
C THR A 191 -5.26 -3.50 1.18
N GLY A 192 -6.43 -3.71 1.78
CA GLY A 192 -6.58 -3.90 3.23
C GLY A 192 -5.91 -5.18 3.76
N ARG A 193 -4.86 -5.64 3.09
CA ARG A 193 -4.14 -6.89 3.32
C ARG A 193 -3.06 -6.67 4.37
N THR A 194 -3.06 -7.49 5.40
CA THR A 194 -2.01 -7.58 6.41
C THR A 194 -0.89 -8.58 6.05
N ARG A 195 -1.02 -9.32 4.92
CA ARG A 195 0.00 -10.28 4.44
C ARG A 195 -0.08 -10.55 2.93
N ARG A 196 1.06 -10.87 2.30
CA ARG A 196 1.18 -11.25 0.87
C ARG A 196 0.64 -12.66 0.64
N LYS A 197 -0.17 -12.85 -0.42
CA LYS A 197 -0.64 -14.18 -0.85
C LYS A 197 0.40 -14.88 -1.72
N PRO A 198 0.56 -16.21 -1.61
CA PRO A 198 1.25 -17.01 -2.61
C PRO A 198 0.45 -17.04 -3.92
N HIS A 199 1.16 -17.10 -5.05
CA HIS A 199 0.58 -17.24 -6.37
C HIS A 199 -0.05 -18.64 -6.52
N ARG A 200 -1.26 -18.74 -7.06
CA ARG A 200 -1.83 -20.03 -7.49
C ARG A 200 -1.43 -20.31 -8.94
N ARG A 201 -1.24 -21.59 -9.26
CA ARG A 201 -0.98 -22.07 -10.63
C ARG A 201 -2.31 -22.20 -11.40
N PRO A 202 -2.34 -21.89 -12.71
CA PRO A 202 -3.56 -21.92 -13.51
C PRO A 202 -3.72 -23.27 -14.20
N ASP A 203 -4.61 -24.11 -13.66
CA ASP A 203 -4.86 -25.44 -14.21
C ASP A 203 -6.37 -25.59 -14.54
N GLN A 204 -6.64 -25.52 -15.84
CA GLN A 204 -7.77 -26.07 -16.63
C GLN A 204 -9.20 -25.57 -16.38
N ARG A 205 -9.83 -25.03 -17.44
CA ARG A 205 -11.29 -25.09 -17.67
C ARG A 205 -11.63 -24.86 -19.15
N THR A 206 -12.61 -25.62 -19.63
CA THR A 206 -13.04 -25.87 -21.01
C THR A 206 -13.98 -24.80 -21.59
N SER A 207 -13.93 -24.63 -22.92
CA SER A 207 -14.69 -23.65 -23.73
C SER A 207 -16.13 -24.11 -24.07
N ARG A 208 -17.03 -23.14 -24.28
CA ARG A 208 -18.38 -23.29 -24.87
C ARG A 208 -18.61 -22.10 -25.82
N PHE A 209 -18.88 -22.34 -27.11
CA PHE A 209 -19.79 -21.60 -28.06
C PHE A 209 -19.38 -21.81 -29.55
N VAL A 210 -20.33 -21.55 -30.48
CA VAL A 210 -20.49 -22.13 -31.84
C VAL A 210 -20.65 -21.07 -32.97
N GLU A 211 -20.18 -19.82 -32.82
CA GLU A 211 -20.22 -18.82 -33.92
C GLU A 211 -18.84 -18.26 -34.30
N GLU A 212 -18.71 -17.84 -35.56
CA GLU A 212 -17.46 -17.37 -36.20
C GLU A 212 -17.01 -16.02 -35.62
N MET A 213 -15.81 -15.99 -35.03
CA MET A 213 -15.21 -14.86 -34.30
C MET A 213 -13.99 -14.31 -35.03
N VAL A 214 -13.84 -12.98 -35.06
CA VAL A 214 -12.58 -12.31 -35.48
C VAL A 214 -11.64 -12.28 -34.27
N MET A 215 -10.57 -13.07 -34.35
CA MET A 215 -9.59 -13.23 -33.25
C MET A 215 -8.65 -12.02 -33.18
N ILE A 216 -8.09 -11.75 -32.00
CA ILE A 216 -7.14 -10.64 -31.77
C ILE A 216 -5.91 -10.69 -32.68
N SER A 217 -5.55 -11.86 -33.21
CA SER A 217 -4.49 -12.05 -34.20
C SER A 217 -4.76 -11.38 -35.55
N GLU A 218 -6.01 -11.03 -35.85
CA GLU A 218 -6.40 -10.37 -37.11
C GLU A 218 -6.34 -8.83 -37.01
N ARG A 219 -5.82 -8.31 -35.90
CA ARG A 219 -5.68 -6.87 -35.67
C ARG A 219 -4.48 -6.29 -36.44
N PRO A 220 -4.59 -5.08 -37.02
CA PRO A 220 -3.45 -4.38 -37.61
C PRO A 220 -2.33 -4.15 -36.58
N ALA A 221 -1.07 -4.32 -37.00
CA ALA A 221 0.10 -4.25 -36.12
C ALA A 221 0.24 -2.90 -35.37
N GLU A 222 -0.25 -1.82 -35.96
CA GLU A 222 -0.25 -0.45 -35.40
C GLU A 222 -0.96 -0.35 -34.03
N VAL A 223 -1.87 -1.28 -33.73
CA VAL A 223 -2.63 -1.31 -32.47
C VAL A 223 -1.87 -2.01 -31.32
N GLU A 224 -0.89 -2.85 -31.63
CA GLU A 224 -0.06 -3.52 -30.62
C GLU A 224 0.87 -2.54 -29.91
N ASP A 225 1.39 -1.55 -30.63
CA ASP A 225 2.34 -0.56 -30.11
C ASP A 225 1.68 0.46 -29.17
N ARG A 226 0.34 0.47 -29.05
CA ARG A 226 -0.43 1.41 -28.19
C ARG A 226 -0.07 2.87 -28.46
N ALA A 227 0.36 3.15 -29.69
CA ALA A 227 0.76 4.47 -30.14
C ALA A 227 -0.42 5.24 -30.72
N VAL A 228 -1.38 4.53 -31.31
CA VAL A 228 -2.60 5.10 -31.87
C VAL A 228 -3.68 5.14 -30.80
N PRO A 229 -4.29 6.31 -30.50
CA PRO A 229 -5.39 6.40 -29.56
C PRO A 229 -6.71 5.88 -30.16
N GLY A 230 -7.66 5.53 -29.30
CA GLY A 230 -9.00 5.11 -29.71
C GLY A 230 -9.20 3.60 -29.77
N HIS A 231 -8.23 2.83 -29.28
CA HIS A 231 -8.37 1.38 -29.09
C HIS A 231 -8.66 1.08 -27.62
N TRP A 232 -9.79 0.43 -27.37
CA TRP A 232 -10.32 0.20 -26.02
C TRP A 232 -10.23 -1.27 -25.62
N GLU A 233 -9.87 -1.52 -24.37
CA GLU A 233 -10.06 -2.83 -23.72
C GLU A 233 -11.34 -2.78 -22.90
N GLY A 234 -12.20 -3.78 -23.06
CA GLY A 234 -13.45 -3.93 -22.35
C GLY A 234 -13.49 -5.16 -21.43
N ASP A 235 -14.20 -5.02 -20.31
CA ASP A 235 -14.43 -6.09 -19.32
C ASP A 235 -15.67 -5.78 -18.46
N LEU A 236 -16.18 -6.79 -17.76
CA LEU A 236 -17.24 -6.63 -16.77
C LEU A 236 -16.74 -6.80 -15.33
N ILE A 237 -17.07 -5.83 -14.48
CA ILE A 237 -17.05 -6.00 -13.03
C ILE A 237 -18.44 -6.48 -12.59
N VAL A 238 -18.55 -7.77 -12.31
CA VAL A 238 -19.79 -8.37 -11.81
C VAL A 238 -19.92 -8.18 -10.30
N GLY A 239 -21.15 -7.86 -9.87
CA GLY A 239 -21.59 -7.68 -8.49
C GLY A 239 -22.01 -8.98 -7.82
N THR A 240 -22.62 -8.86 -6.65
CA THR A 240 -23.10 -10.03 -5.89
C THR A 240 -24.23 -10.75 -6.63
N ARG A 241 -24.26 -12.08 -6.52
CA ARG A 241 -25.27 -12.95 -7.17
C ARG A 241 -25.38 -12.81 -8.70
N SER A 242 -24.44 -12.11 -9.34
CA SER A 242 -24.47 -11.81 -10.78
C SER A 242 -25.69 -11.00 -11.24
N GLU A 243 -26.34 -10.27 -10.34
CA GLU A 243 -27.56 -9.49 -10.62
C GLU A 243 -27.28 -8.05 -11.07
N SER A 244 -26.06 -7.57 -10.89
CA SER A 244 -25.62 -6.26 -11.35
C SER A 244 -24.18 -6.32 -11.84
N ALA A 245 -23.82 -5.44 -12.75
CA ALA A 245 -22.48 -5.32 -13.30
C ALA A 245 -22.10 -3.87 -13.60
N ILE A 246 -20.81 -3.66 -13.84
CA ILE A 246 -20.27 -2.41 -14.35
C ILE A 246 -19.43 -2.75 -15.58
N VAL A 247 -19.76 -2.13 -16.70
CA VAL A 247 -18.93 -2.14 -17.90
C VAL A 247 -17.69 -1.29 -17.64
N THR A 248 -16.52 -1.84 -17.93
CA THR A 248 -15.25 -1.13 -17.80
C THR A 248 -14.58 -1.03 -19.16
N LEU A 249 -14.35 0.20 -19.62
CA LEU A 249 -13.61 0.49 -20.86
C LEU A 249 -12.33 1.23 -20.52
N VAL A 250 -11.20 0.75 -21.01
CA VAL A 250 -9.88 1.39 -20.79
C VAL A 250 -9.19 1.62 -22.13
N GLU A 251 -8.89 2.88 -22.41
CA GLU A 251 -8.18 3.27 -23.62
C GLU A 251 -6.70 2.83 -23.56
N ARG A 252 -6.20 2.17 -24.62
CA ARG A 252 -4.91 1.47 -24.62
C ARG A 252 -3.69 2.39 -24.62
N SER A 253 -3.82 3.66 -24.96
CA SER A 253 -2.67 4.58 -25.06
C SER A 253 -2.55 5.43 -23.79
N THR A 254 -3.65 6.05 -23.39
CA THR A 254 -3.81 6.98 -22.26
C THR A 254 -4.22 6.31 -20.95
N ARG A 255 -4.74 5.07 -21.00
CA ARG A 255 -5.37 4.39 -19.85
C ARG A 255 -6.61 5.12 -19.31
N TYR A 256 -7.24 5.96 -20.13
CA TYR A 256 -8.46 6.65 -19.75
C TYR A 256 -9.59 5.64 -19.55
N VAL A 257 -10.33 5.78 -18.45
CA VAL A 257 -11.36 4.84 -18.02
C VAL A 257 -12.74 5.45 -18.25
N LEU A 258 -13.64 4.66 -18.85
CA LEU A 258 -15.08 4.90 -18.85
C LEU A 258 -15.78 3.76 -18.14
N LEU A 259 -16.87 4.08 -17.43
CA LEU A 259 -17.66 3.11 -16.67
C LEU A 259 -19.13 3.19 -17.08
N GLY A 260 -19.74 2.04 -17.34
CA GLY A 260 -21.16 1.92 -17.65
C GLY A 260 -21.90 1.13 -16.57
N HIS A 261 -23.05 1.62 -16.13
CA HIS A 261 -23.83 0.95 -15.09
C HIS A 261 -24.80 -0.09 -15.68
N LEU A 262 -24.81 -1.30 -15.12
CA LEU A 262 -25.77 -2.34 -15.42
C LEU A 262 -26.47 -2.81 -14.13
N PRO A 263 -27.55 -2.14 -13.68
CA PRO A 263 -28.20 -2.45 -12.40
C PRO A 263 -29.04 -3.72 -12.40
N GLY A 264 -29.53 -4.15 -13.57
CA GLY A 264 -30.52 -5.23 -13.72
C GLY A 264 -29.99 -6.55 -14.27
N GLY A 265 -28.70 -6.63 -14.62
CA GLY A 265 -28.14 -7.80 -15.28
C GLY A 265 -26.88 -7.49 -16.06
N HIS A 266 -26.52 -8.37 -16.98
CA HIS A 266 -25.43 -8.19 -17.95
C HIS A 266 -25.66 -9.11 -19.17
N THR A 267 -26.90 -9.17 -19.66
CA THR A 267 -27.18 -9.85 -20.92
C THR A 267 -26.49 -9.11 -22.07
N ALA A 268 -26.39 -9.77 -23.23
CA ALA A 268 -25.73 -9.17 -24.39
C ALA A 268 -26.42 -7.89 -24.87
N GLU A 269 -27.75 -7.82 -24.77
CA GLU A 269 -28.54 -6.63 -25.10
C GLU A 269 -28.30 -5.50 -24.10
N GLU A 270 -28.32 -5.80 -22.80
CA GLU A 270 -28.08 -4.80 -21.75
C GLU A 270 -26.67 -4.20 -21.87
N VAL A 271 -25.68 -5.05 -22.12
CA VAL A 271 -24.28 -4.64 -22.29
C VAL A 271 -24.12 -3.79 -23.55
N ARG A 272 -24.74 -4.17 -24.67
CA ARG A 272 -24.78 -3.37 -25.91
C ARG A 272 -25.41 -2.00 -25.65
N ASP A 273 -26.56 -1.95 -24.98
CA ASP A 273 -27.32 -0.71 -24.77
C ASP A 273 -26.60 0.28 -23.85
N VAL A 274 -25.66 -0.19 -23.03
CA VAL A 274 -24.73 0.65 -22.27
C VAL A 274 -23.48 1.01 -23.08
N LEU A 275 -22.93 0.08 -23.86
CA LEU A 275 -21.71 0.32 -24.65
C LEU A 275 -21.90 1.31 -25.79
N VAL A 276 -23.02 1.24 -26.52
CA VAL A 276 -23.32 2.12 -27.65
C VAL A 276 -23.29 3.61 -27.24
N PRO A 277 -24.01 4.07 -26.20
CA PRO A 277 -23.95 5.47 -25.80
C PRO A 277 -22.58 5.87 -25.21
N LEU A 278 -21.89 4.97 -24.49
CA LEU A 278 -20.54 5.25 -23.98
C LEU A 278 -19.56 5.57 -25.11
N ILE A 279 -19.49 4.70 -26.12
CA ILE A 279 -18.62 4.90 -27.28
C ILE A 279 -19.12 6.05 -28.16
N GLY A 280 -20.44 6.19 -28.31
CA GLY A 280 -21.06 7.27 -29.06
C GLY A 280 -20.81 8.67 -28.48
N SER A 281 -20.50 8.77 -27.19
CA SER A 281 -20.13 10.04 -26.54
C SER A 281 -18.71 10.52 -26.88
N LEU A 282 -17.86 9.63 -27.39
CA LEU A 282 -16.47 9.95 -27.72
C LEU A 282 -16.36 10.62 -29.10
N PRO A 283 -15.37 11.50 -29.32
CA PRO A 283 -14.98 11.96 -30.65
C PRO A 283 -14.67 10.80 -31.60
N GLU A 284 -14.93 10.98 -32.90
CA GLU A 284 -14.79 9.92 -33.93
C GLU A 284 -13.40 9.29 -33.96
N HIS A 285 -12.34 10.09 -33.85
CA HIS A 285 -10.96 9.61 -33.86
C HIS A 285 -10.59 8.76 -32.62
N LEU A 286 -11.44 8.72 -31.58
CA LEU A 286 -11.29 7.83 -30.43
C LEU A 286 -12.15 6.57 -30.54
N ARG A 287 -12.90 6.37 -31.63
CA ARG A 287 -13.76 5.20 -31.87
C ARG A 287 -13.08 4.17 -32.78
N GLY A 288 -11.83 3.83 -32.48
CA GLY A 288 -11.02 2.92 -33.31
C GLY A 288 -11.48 1.47 -33.24
N SER A 289 -11.27 0.81 -32.09
CA SER A 289 -11.68 -0.60 -31.92
C SER A 289 -11.94 -0.97 -30.47
N LEU A 290 -12.74 -2.00 -30.24
CA LEU A 290 -12.98 -2.58 -28.91
C LEU A 290 -12.40 -3.99 -28.83
N THR A 291 -11.65 -4.29 -27.77
CA THR A 291 -11.20 -5.65 -27.45
C THR A 291 -11.97 -6.18 -26.25
N TRP A 292 -12.53 -7.38 -26.37
CA TRP A 292 -13.23 -8.07 -25.28
C TRP A 292 -12.72 -9.51 -25.10
N ASP A 293 -13.08 -10.16 -24.00
CA ASP A 293 -12.96 -11.62 -23.92
C ASP A 293 -14.15 -12.33 -24.57
N GLN A 294 -14.08 -13.66 -24.67
CA GLN A 294 -15.11 -14.48 -25.30
C GLN A 294 -16.33 -14.72 -24.37
N GLY A 295 -16.65 -13.75 -23.52
CA GLY A 295 -17.81 -13.79 -22.65
C GLY A 295 -19.12 -13.73 -23.43
N CYS A 296 -20.17 -14.39 -22.91
CA CYS A 296 -21.48 -14.40 -23.56
C CYS A 296 -22.16 -13.03 -23.57
N GLU A 297 -21.72 -12.11 -22.71
CA GLU A 297 -22.13 -10.70 -22.69
C GLU A 297 -21.84 -9.94 -23.99
N MET A 298 -20.95 -10.46 -24.86
CA MET A 298 -20.64 -9.85 -26.16
C MET A 298 -21.26 -10.59 -27.35
N ALA A 299 -22.27 -11.43 -27.12
CA ALA A 299 -23.00 -12.09 -28.21
C ALA A 299 -23.59 -11.09 -29.23
N ALA A 300 -23.99 -9.89 -28.78
CA ALA A 300 -24.54 -8.83 -29.62
C ALA A 300 -23.49 -7.91 -30.29
N HIS A 301 -22.19 -8.29 -30.32
CA HIS A 301 -21.10 -7.46 -30.85
C HIS A 301 -21.29 -6.99 -32.30
N LYS A 302 -21.95 -7.78 -33.16
CA LYS A 302 -22.25 -7.39 -34.55
C LYS A 302 -23.19 -6.18 -34.59
N GLN A 303 -24.22 -6.17 -33.75
CA GLN A 303 -25.16 -5.06 -33.65
C GLN A 303 -24.48 -3.82 -33.05
N PHE A 304 -23.62 -4.00 -32.06
CA PHE A 304 -22.77 -2.92 -31.54
C PHE A 304 -21.88 -2.31 -32.64
N THR A 305 -21.24 -3.15 -33.46
CA THR A 305 -20.38 -2.72 -34.57
C THR A 305 -21.19 -1.91 -35.59
N VAL A 306 -22.39 -2.39 -35.97
CA VAL A 306 -23.28 -1.67 -36.89
C VAL A 306 -23.73 -0.32 -36.31
N ALA A 307 -24.03 -0.26 -35.02
CA ALA A 307 -24.52 0.96 -34.37
C ALA A 307 -23.42 2.03 -34.17
N THR A 308 -22.17 1.62 -33.98
CA THR A 308 -21.07 2.53 -33.58
C THR A 308 -19.98 2.71 -34.62
N GLY A 309 -19.91 1.83 -35.62
CA GLY A 309 -18.80 1.74 -36.56
C GLY A 309 -17.53 1.10 -35.97
N VAL A 310 -17.52 0.74 -34.69
CA VAL A 310 -16.34 0.25 -33.98
C VAL A 310 -16.21 -1.26 -34.15
N SER A 311 -15.08 -1.70 -34.71
CA SER A 311 -14.78 -3.13 -34.83
C SER A 311 -14.49 -3.75 -33.46
N VAL A 312 -15.09 -4.93 -33.21
CA VAL A 312 -14.88 -5.72 -31.99
C VAL A 312 -13.93 -6.88 -32.27
N TYR A 313 -12.90 -7.01 -31.45
CA TYR A 313 -11.91 -8.08 -31.50
C TYR A 313 -11.96 -8.91 -30.22
N PHE A 314 -11.92 -10.23 -30.37
CA PHE A 314 -11.95 -11.15 -29.22
C PHE A 314 -10.57 -11.68 -28.88
N CYS A 315 -10.24 -11.70 -27.60
CA CYS A 315 -9.01 -12.30 -27.10
C CYS A 315 -9.02 -13.82 -27.34
N ASP A 316 -7.83 -14.40 -27.42
CA ASP A 316 -7.68 -15.84 -27.46
C ASP A 316 -8.18 -16.45 -26.15
N PRO A 317 -8.78 -17.66 -26.19
CA PRO A 317 -9.06 -18.41 -24.98
C PRO A 317 -7.78 -18.51 -24.14
N HIS A 318 -7.94 -18.40 -22.81
CA HIS A 318 -6.87 -18.58 -21.84
C HIS A 318 -5.73 -17.55 -21.93
N SER A 319 -5.96 -16.39 -22.58
CA SER A 319 -4.93 -15.36 -22.78
C SER A 319 -5.23 -14.02 -22.09
N PRO A 320 -5.44 -13.98 -20.74
CA PRO A 320 -5.80 -12.76 -20.03
C PRO A 320 -4.74 -11.64 -20.14
N TRP A 321 -3.48 -11.98 -20.42
CA TRP A 321 -2.41 -10.99 -20.64
C TRP A 321 -2.65 -10.08 -21.85
N GLN A 322 -3.50 -10.49 -22.80
CA GLN A 322 -3.93 -9.67 -23.93
C GLN A 322 -4.81 -8.48 -23.51
N ARG A 323 -5.31 -8.47 -22.26
CA ARG A 323 -6.07 -7.37 -21.63
C ARG A 323 -5.43 -6.88 -20.33
N GLY A 324 -4.10 -6.83 -20.29
CA GLY A 324 -3.35 -6.45 -19.10
C GLY A 324 -3.70 -5.04 -18.56
N SER A 325 -4.23 -4.14 -19.40
CA SER A 325 -4.65 -2.80 -18.95
C SER A 325 -5.93 -2.89 -18.14
N ASN A 326 -6.92 -3.64 -18.65
CA ASN A 326 -8.18 -3.85 -17.94
C ASN A 326 -8.01 -4.62 -16.64
N GLU A 327 -7.19 -5.67 -16.61
CA GLU A 327 -6.96 -6.41 -15.35
C GLU A 327 -6.38 -5.49 -14.25
N ASN A 328 -5.42 -4.63 -14.61
CA ASN A 328 -4.85 -3.66 -13.69
C ASN A 328 -5.89 -2.63 -13.22
N THR A 329 -6.64 -2.05 -14.15
CA THR A 329 -7.68 -1.05 -13.86
C THR A 329 -8.79 -1.63 -13.02
N ASN A 330 -9.25 -2.86 -13.31
CA ASN A 330 -10.25 -3.55 -12.51
C ASN A 330 -9.75 -3.81 -11.10
N GLY A 331 -8.46 -4.16 -10.93
CA GLY A 331 -7.80 -4.20 -9.62
C GLY A 331 -7.89 -2.88 -8.83
N LEU A 332 -7.87 -1.72 -9.51
CA LEU A 332 -8.03 -0.41 -8.88
C LEU A 332 -9.48 -0.06 -8.59
N LEU A 333 -10.38 -0.36 -9.52
CA LEU A 333 -11.81 -0.18 -9.37
C LEU A 333 -12.36 -0.98 -8.19
N ARG A 334 -11.76 -2.13 -7.85
CA ARG A 334 -12.14 -2.90 -6.65
C ARG A 334 -11.90 -2.18 -5.30
N GLN A 335 -11.20 -1.05 -5.28
CA GLN A 335 -11.17 -0.18 -4.09
C GLN A 335 -12.50 0.57 -3.92
N TYR A 336 -13.19 0.87 -5.03
CA TYR A 336 -14.48 1.56 -5.10
C TYR A 336 -15.65 0.58 -5.08
N PHE A 337 -15.49 -0.55 -5.77
CA PHE A 337 -16.49 -1.58 -5.96
C PHE A 337 -15.97 -2.93 -5.43
N PRO A 338 -15.93 -3.15 -4.10
CA PRO A 338 -15.35 -4.36 -3.53
C PRO A 338 -15.98 -5.64 -4.09
N LYS A 339 -15.24 -6.75 -4.07
CA LYS A 339 -15.77 -8.02 -4.58
C LYS A 339 -16.93 -8.50 -3.69
N GLY A 340 -18.00 -8.99 -4.32
CA GLY A 340 -19.15 -9.56 -3.63
C GLY A 340 -20.13 -8.54 -3.05
N THR A 341 -19.97 -7.26 -3.36
CA THR A 341 -20.97 -6.23 -3.03
C THR A 341 -22.03 -6.15 -4.12
N ASP A 342 -23.21 -5.68 -3.73
CA ASP A 342 -24.23 -5.27 -4.69
C ASP A 342 -23.75 -4.00 -5.41
N LEU A 343 -23.80 -3.99 -6.75
CA LEU A 343 -23.40 -2.85 -7.58
C LEU A 343 -24.60 -2.03 -8.05
N SER A 344 -25.83 -2.53 -7.87
CA SER A 344 -27.06 -1.80 -8.21
C SER A 344 -27.23 -0.53 -7.38
N VAL A 345 -26.62 -0.50 -6.18
CA VAL A 345 -26.65 0.63 -5.23
C VAL A 345 -25.90 1.86 -5.73
N HIS A 346 -25.02 1.70 -6.72
CA HIS A 346 -24.24 2.81 -7.28
C HIS A 346 -25.00 3.42 -8.45
N SER A 347 -25.09 4.74 -8.49
CA SER A 347 -25.66 5.46 -9.62
C SER A 347 -24.66 5.64 -10.76
N ALA A 348 -25.13 5.98 -11.96
CA ALA A 348 -24.27 6.40 -13.07
C ALA A 348 -23.37 7.59 -12.68
N THR A 349 -23.88 8.52 -11.86
CA THR A 349 -23.12 9.65 -11.32
C THR A 349 -22.00 9.20 -10.39
N ASP A 350 -22.24 8.20 -9.55
CA ASP A 350 -21.20 7.64 -8.68
C ASP A 350 -20.08 7.00 -9.51
N LEU A 351 -20.44 6.26 -10.56
CA LEU A 351 -19.48 5.66 -11.49
C LEU A 351 -18.64 6.73 -12.20
N GLU A 352 -19.29 7.77 -12.73
CA GLU A 352 -18.60 8.89 -13.37
C GLU A 352 -17.61 9.58 -12.41
N HIS A 353 -18.02 9.80 -11.16
CA HIS A 353 -17.13 10.34 -10.13
C HIS A 353 -15.90 9.42 -9.89
N VAL A 354 -16.11 8.11 -9.83
CA VAL A 354 -15.01 7.13 -9.69
C VAL A 354 -14.09 7.12 -10.90
N ALA A 355 -14.64 7.20 -12.11
CA ALA A 355 -13.87 7.30 -13.35
C ALA A 355 -13.00 8.56 -13.34
N GLN A 356 -13.55 9.72 -13.00
CA GLN A 356 -12.81 10.98 -12.86
C GLN A 356 -11.67 10.88 -11.85
N GLN A 357 -11.90 10.26 -10.68
CA GLN A 357 -10.83 10.05 -9.71
C GLN A 357 -9.70 9.14 -10.23
N LEU A 358 -10.02 8.11 -11.01
CA LEU A 358 -9.01 7.23 -11.62
C LEU A 358 -8.28 7.88 -12.80
N ASN A 359 -8.98 8.73 -13.55
CA ASN A 359 -8.46 9.48 -14.69
C ASN A 359 -7.63 10.69 -14.26
N GLY A 360 -7.87 11.25 -13.07
CA GLY A 360 -7.03 12.27 -12.44
C GLY A 360 -5.84 11.70 -11.65
N ARG A 361 -5.61 10.39 -11.69
CA ARG A 361 -4.54 9.74 -10.91
C ARG A 361 -3.29 9.49 -11.77
N PRO A 362 -2.10 9.95 -11.36
CA PRO A 362 -0.88 9.83 -12.15
C PRO A 362 -0.45 8.37 -12.34
N ARG A 363 0.04 8.03 -13.53
CA ARG A 363 0.42 6.65 -13.89
C ARG A 363 1.89 6.57 -14.24
N LYS A 364 2.61 5.64 -13.61
CA LYS A 364 4.02 5.35 -13.92
C LYS A 364 4.23 5.02 -15.40
N THR A 365 3.29 4.27 -16.00
CA THR A 365 3.32 3.89 -17.42
C THR A 365 3.18 5.08 -18.37
N LEU A 366 2.69 6.22 -17.89
CA LEU A 366 2.50 7.46 -18.66
C LEU A 366 3.55 8.52 -18.30
N GLY A 367 4.66 8.13 -17.68
CA GLY A 367 5.67 9.07 -17.19
C GLY A 367 5.14 9.96 -16.06
N TRP A 368 4.20 9.44 -15.25
CA TRP A 368 3.52 10.15 -14.16
C TRP A 368 2.49 11.21 -14.57
N ALA A 369 2.20 11.37 -15.86
CA ALA A 369 0.99 12.07 -16.30
C ALA A 369 -0.28 11.29 -15.88
N THR A 370 -1.38 12.01 -15.73
CA THR A 370 -2.71 11.43 -15.52
C THR A 370 -3.33 11.00 -16.85
N PRO A 371 -4.20 9.97 -16.86
CA PRO A 371 -4.94 9.59 -18.07
C PRO A 371 -5.74 10.77 -18.67
N ALA A 372 -6.32 11.63 -17.84
CA ALA A 372 -7.05 12.81 -18.30
C ALA A 372 -6.14 13.82 -19.01
N GLU A 373 -4.93 14.09 -18.48
CA GLU A 373 -3.95 14.94 -19.16
C GLU A 373 -3.52 14.34 -20.49
N ARG A 374 -3.17 13.05 -20.51
CA ARG A 374 -2.77 12.37 -21.75
C ARG A 374 -3.87 12.38 -22.80
N LEU A 375 -5.12 12.15 -22.40
CA LEU A 375 -6.25 12.21 -23.32
C LEU A 375 -6.46 13.64 -23.84
N ARG A 376 -6.41 14.64 -22.96
CA ARG A 376 -6.52 16.05 -23.35
C ARG A 376 -5.42 16.42 -24.35
N ASP A 377 -4.16 16.08 -24.06
CA ASP A 377 -3.03 16.44 -24.92
C ASP A 377 -3.18 15.84 -26.33
N LEU A 378 -3.73 14.62 -26.44
CA LEU A 378 -4.09 14.02 -27.73
C LEU A 378 -5.23 14.76 -28.44
N LEU A 379 -6.29 15.12 -27.70
CA LEU A 379 -7.44 15.85 -28.25
C LEU A 379 -7.08 17.26 -28.74
N THR A 380 -6.01 17.86 -28.20
CA THR A 380 -5.52 19.18 -28.61
C THR A 380 -4.42 19.14 -29.67
N ALA A 381 -3.77 17.99 -29.86
CA ALA A 381 -2.73 17.79 -30.86
C ALA A 381 -3.28 17.26 -32.19
N ALA A 382 -4.47 16.66 -32.16
CA ALA A 382 -5.30 16.32 -33.31
C ALA A 382 -6.08 17.55 -33.79
#